data_AF-L7W0D5-F1
#
_entry.id   AF-L7W0D5-F1
#
_cell.length_a   1.000
_cell.length_b   1.000
_cell.length_c   1.000
_cell.angle_alpha   90.00
_cell.angle_beta   90.00
_cell.angle_gamma   90.00
#
_symmetry.space_group_name_H-M   'P 1'
#
loop_
_entity.id
_entity.type
_entity.pdbx_description
1 polymer ?
#
loop_
_entity_poly.entity_id
_entity_poly.type
_entity_poly.pdbx_seq_one_letter_code
_entity_poly.pdbx_strand_id
1 'polypeptide(L)'
;MTTRNTTLQDLLARFRESMVADLHTALPGKIVKYDESTQKADVQPLIKERYTDESGAQQSRELPVIPSVPVQFPGAGGYRITFPVAVGDVGLIVFSEASLDKWLVSGGTVDPADDRRHDLTDAVFLPGLRDFGHALASAPTDRATFGKDDGLQIHVDGSKIRIGTTTAVQLEKHPNGETLKSILDTLIAWANTHTHPTPAGASSAPTAPPFPLDPFPTSGLLSQSVEVKK
;
A
#
# COMPACT_ATOMS: atom_id res chain seq x y z
N MET A 1 -13.97 -5.04 -56.10
CA MET A 1 -14.25 -4.63 -54.70
C MET A 1 -15.40 -3.64 -54.74
N THR A 2 -16.61 -4.09 -54.42
CA THR A 2 -17.80 -3.23 -54.42
C THR A 2 -17.70 -2.29 -53.23
N THR A 3 -17.44 -1.01 -53.49
CA THR A 3 -17.49 0.04 -52.47
C THR A 3 -18.91 0.07 -51.92
N ARG A 4 -19.12 -0.49 -50.73
CA ARG A 4 -20.37 -0.28 -50.00
C ARG A 4 -20.48 1.22 -49.75
N ASN A 5 -21.48 1.88 -50.33
CA ASN A 5 -21.77 3.27 -50.00
C ASN A 5 -21.99 3.38 -48.49
N THR A 6 -21.18 4.19 -47.83
CA THR A 6 -21.33 4.51 -46.40
C THR A 6 -22.69 5.13 -46.19
N THR A 7 -23.53 4.47 -45.42
CA THR A 7 -24.86 5.00 -45.07
C THR A 7 -24.72 6.06 -43.98
N LEU A 8 -25.73 6.91 -43.80
CA LEU A 8 -25.78 7.84 -42.65
C LEU A 8 -25.69 7.07 -41.32
N GLN A 9 -26.30 5.88 -41.28
CA GLN A 9 -26.23 4.98 -40.14
C GLN A 9 -24.77 4.55 -39.86
N ASP A 10 -24.00 4.21 -40.88
CA ASP A 10 -22.58 3.85 -40.73
C ASP A 10 -21.73 5.03 -40.25
N LEU A 11 -22.01 6.24 -40.74
CA LEU A 11 -21.32 7.45 -40.30
C LEU A 11 -21.62 7.78 -38.84
N LEU A 12 -22.89 7.70 -38.43
CA LEU A 12 -23.31 7.94 -37.04
C LEU A 12 -22.73 6.87 -36.09
N ALA A 13 -22.65 5.61 -36.52
CA ALA A 13 -22.01 4.55 -35.76
C ALA A 13 -20.51 4.84 -35.54
N ARG A 14 -19.78 5.20 -36.60
CA ARG A 14 -18.35 5.57 -36.50
C ARG A 14 -18.11 6.82 -35.66
N PHE A 15 -18.99 7.82 -35.78
CA PHE A 15 -18.91 9.03 -34.96
C PHE A 15 -19.09 8.71 -33.48
N ARG A 16 -20.09 7.87 -33.14
CA ARG A 16 -20.29 7.38 -31.77
C ARG A 16 -19.07 6.62 -31.26
N GLU A 17 -18.52 5.72 -32.07
CA GLU A 17 -17.31 4.95 -31.71
C GLU A 17 -16.12 5.87 -31.44
N SER A 18 -15.91 6.89 -32.27
CA SER A 18 -14.85 7.89 -32.08
C SER A 18 -15.02 8.66 -30.77
N MET A 19 -16.23 9.15 -30.48
CA MET A 19 -16.49 9.88 -29.23
C MET A 19 -16.21 9.02 -27.98
N VAL A 20 -16.52 7.72 -28.04
CA VAL A 20 -16.26 6.81 -26.92
C VAL A 20 -14.77 6.45 -26.83
N ALA A 21 -14.08 6.35 -27.96
CA ALA A 21 -12.64 6.08 -28.00
C ALA A 21 -11.82 7.21 -27.35
N ASP A 22 -12.25 8.46 -27.52
CA ASP A 22 -11.59 9.64 -26.95
C ASP A 22 -11.96 9.86 -25.47
N LEU A 23 -12.91 9.10 -24.91
CA LEU A 23 -13.38 9.27 -23.54
C LEU A 23 -12.49 8.52 -22.54
N HIS A 24 -11.57 9.22 -21.89
CA HIS A 24 -10.74 8.61 -20.84
C HIS A 24 -11.50 8.54 -19.50
N THR A 25 -11.54 7.35 -18.91
CA THR A 25 -12.23 7.09 -17.64
C THR A 25 -11.26 6.61 -16.58
N ALA A 26 -10.58 5.50 -16.85
CA ALA A 26 -9.47 5.04 -16.03
C ALA A 26 -8.53 4.11 -16.82
N LEU A 27 -7.25 4.11 -16.48
CA LEU A 27 -6.23 3.22 -17.05
C LEU A 27 -5.24 2.79 -15.96
N PRO A 28 -4.69 1.56 -16.01
CA PRO A 28 -3.55 1.22 -15.16
C PRO A 28 -2.34 2.07 -15.54
N GLY A 29 -1.57 2.49 -14.54
CA GLY A 29 -0.41 3.35 -14.69
C GLY A 29 0.73 2.95 -13.78
N LYS A 30 1.94 3.43 -14.11
CA LYS A 30 3.13 3.35 -13.24
C LYS A 30 3.67 4.72 -12.93
N ILE A 31 4.25 4.89 -11.75
CA ILE A 31 4.94 6.11 -11.36
C ILE A 31 6.32 6.16 -12.01
N VAL A 32 6.61 7.28 -12.69
CA VAL A 32 7.93 7.58 -13.27
C VAL A 32 8.71 8.53 -12.36
N LYS A 33 8.01 9.40 -11.63
CA LYS A 33 8.59 10.34 -10.65
C LYS A 33 7.58 10.61 -9.54
N TYR A 34 8.06 10.82 -8.31
CA TYR A 34 7.22 11.15 -7.16
C TYR A 34 7.86 12.26 -6.32
N ASP A 35 7.06 13.23 -5.89
CA ASP A 35 7.41 14.28 -4.93
C ASP A 35 6.63 14.05 -3.63
N GLU A 36 7.34 13.62 -2.59
CA GLU A 36 6.77 13.31 -1.28
C GLU A 36 6.21 14.52 -0.53
N SER A 37 6.68 15.73 -0.83
CA SER A 37 6.29 16.95 -0.14
C SER A 37 4.92 17.45 -0.59
N THR A 38 4.63 17.29 -1.88
CA THR A 38 3.37 17.72 -2.51
C THR A 38 2.46 16.55 -2.89
N GLN A 39 2.91 15.31 -2.71
CA GLN A 39 2.22 14.08 -3.10
C GLN A 39 1.81 14.07 -4.58
N LYS A 40 2.68 14.63 -5.43
CA LYS A 40 2.54 14.67 -6.89
C LYS A 40 3.36 13.56 -7.53
N ALA A 41 2.82 12.92 -8.55
CA ALA A 41 3.50 11.92 -9.35
C ALA A 41 3.44 12.25 -10.85
N ASP A 42 4.51 11.94 -11.57
CA ASP A 42 4.44 11.82 -13.02
C ASP A 42 4.14 10.35 -13.33
N VAL A 43 3.02 10.09 -14.02
CA VAL A 43 2.49 8.74 -14.21
C VAL A 43 2.43 8.39 -15.70
N GLN A 44 2.83 7.16 -16.02
CA GLN A 44 2.81 6.61 -17.38
C GLN A 44 1.68 5.59 -17.48
N PRO A 45 0.65 5.81 -18.32
CA PRO A 45 -0.34 4.79 -18.62
C PRO A 45 0.32 3.53 -19.22
N LEU A 46 -0.16 2.36 -18.83
CA LEU A 46 0.41 1.06 -19.21
C LEU A 46 -0.29 0.41 -20.40
N ILE A 47 -1.49 0.87 -20.76
CA ILE A 47 -2.23 0.38 -21.94
C ILE A 47 -1.98 1.31 -23.11
N LYS A 48 -1.58 0.73 -24.25
CA LYS A 48 -1.34 1.46 -25.49
C LYS A 48 -2.66 1.86 -26.14
N GLU A 49 -2.68 3.06 -26.70
CA GLU A 49 -3.79 3.54 -27.51
C GLU A 49 -3.69 2.95 -28.92
N ARG A 50 -4.82 2.43 -29.44
CA ARG A 50 -4.91 1.93 -30.80
C ARG A 50 -5.40 3.03 -31.73
N TYR A 51 -4.75 3.21 -32.86
CA TYR A 51 -5.19 4.14 -33.90
C TYR A 51 -5.07 3.51 -35.28
N THR A 52 -5.80 4.05 -36.26
CA THR A 52 -5.68 3.65 -37.66
C THR A 52 -4.83 4.68 -38.38
N ASP A 53 -3.76 4.23 -39.05
CA ASP A 53 -2.93 5.12 -39.84
C ASP A 53 -3.57 5.47 -41.20
N GLU A 54 -2.92 6.36 -41.95
CA GLU A 54 -3.39 6.81 -43.27
C GLU A 54 -3.49 5.66 -44.30
N SER A 55 -2.79 4.55 -44.05
CA SER A 55 -2.83 3.34 -44.90
C SER A 55 -3.99 2.40 -44.56
N GLY A 56 -4.75 2.70 -43.51
CA GLY A 56 -5.83 1.86 -43.00
C GLY A 56 -5.36 0.73 -42.08
N ALA A 57 -4.08 0.70 -41.70
CA ALA A 57 -3.53 -0.31 -40.81
C ALA A 57 -3.71 0.09 -39.34
N GLN A 58 -3.96 -0.91 -38.50
CA GLN A 58 -4.10 -0.75 -37.05
C GLN A 58 -2.72 -0.67 -36.40
N GLN A 59 -2.45 0.44 -35.73
CA GLN A 59 -1.22 0.71 -34.99
C GLN A 59 -1.53 0.89 -33.51
N SER A 60 -0.51 0.75 -32.67
CA SER A 60 -0.60 1.01 -31.23
C SER A 60 0.54 1.94 -30.80
N ARG A 61 0.22 3.01 -30.05
CA ARG A 61 1.21 3.93 -29.47
C ARG A 61 1.11 3.99 -27.96
N GLU A 62 2.23 4.32 -27.32
CA GLU A 62 2.25 4.61 -25.90
C GLU A 62 1.63 5.99 -25.65
N LEU A 63 0.80 6.08 -24.62
CA LEU A 63 0.29 7.36 -24.15
C LEU A 63 1.43 8.15 -23.50
N PRO A 64 1.37 9.49 -23.50
CA PRO A 64 2.40 10.30 -22.87
C PRO A 64 2.42 10.13 -21.34
N VAL A 65 3.54 10.48 -20.71
CA VAL A 65 3.61 10.66 -19.26
C VAL A 65 2.72 11.84 -18.86
N ILE A 66 1.86 11.64 -17.88
CA ILE A 66 0.98 12.66 -17.32
C ILE A 66 1.71 13.28 -16.11
N PRO A 67 2.08 14.57 -16.16
CA PRO A 67 2.85 15.21 -15.10
C PRO A 67 1.96 15.66 -13.95
N SER A 68 2.53 15.80 -12.75
CA SER A 68 1.91 16.46 -11.59
C SER A 68 0.55 15.89 -11.15
N VAL A 69 0.33 14.59 -11.33
CA VAL A 69 -0.89 13.90 -10.92
C VAL A 69 -0.93 13.74 -9.40
N PRO A 70 -1.99 14.16 -8.69
CA PRO A 70 -2.14 13.93 -7.26
C PRO A 70 -2.26 12.43 -6.94
N VAL A 71 -1.51 11.97 -5.94
CA VAL A 71 -1.62 10.62 -5.39
C VAL A 71 -2.67 10.60 -4.29
N GLN A 72 -3.75 9.84 -4.49
CA GLN A 72 -4.83 9.71 -3.51
C GLN A 72 -4.54 8.58 -2.52
N PHE A 73 -4.52 8.93 -1.24
CA PHE A 73 -4.52 7.96 -0.14
C PHE A 73 -5.92 7.85 0.49
N PRO A 74 -6.37 6.64 0.89
CA PRO A 74 -7.62 6.49 1.63
C PRO A 74 -7.55 7.25 2.96
N GLY A 75 -8.50 8.15 3.20
CA GLY A 75 -8.57 8.92 4.45
C GLY A 75 -9.77 9.85 4.52
N ALA A 76 -10.22 10.12 5.75
CA ALA A 76 -11.30 11.06 6.09
C ALA A 76 -11.28 11.34 7.60
N GLY A 77 -11.89 12.44 8.03
CA GLY A 77 -12.08 12.73 9.47
C GLY A 77 -10.80 12.88 10.29
N GLY A 78 -9.68 13.23 9.65
CA GLY A 78 -8.36 13.31 10.30
C GLY A 78 -7.59 11.99 10.35
N TYR A 79 -8.14 10.90 9.81
CA TYR A 79 -7.51 9.59 9.72
C TYR A 79 -7.16 9.25 8.27
N ARG A 80 -6.06 8.53 8.06
CA ARG A 80 -5.57 8.14 6.73
C ARG A 80 -4.72 6.89 6.79
N ILE A 81 -4.65 6.19 5.66
CA ILE A 81 -3.70 5.11 5.38
C ILE A 81 -2.78 5.59 4.26
N THR A 82 -1.49 5.74 4.55
CA THR A 82 -0.49 6.16 3.58
C THR A 82 0.48 5.03 3.26
N PHE A 83 1.02 5.04 2.05
CA PHE A 83 2.00 4.06 1.60
C PHE A 83 3.30 4.78 1.21
N PRO A 84 4.47 4.15 1.40
CA PRO A 84 5.75 4.70 0.96
C PRO A 84 5.90 4.55 -0.56
N VAL A 85 5.21 5.42 -1.31
CA VAL A 85 5.15 5.40 -2.76
C VAL A 85 6.51 5.74 -3.38
N ALA A 86 6.90 5.01 -4.42
CA ALA A 86 8.16 5.15 -5.13
C ALA A 86 8.02 5.02 -6.66
N VAL A 87 9.11 5.36 -7.37
CA VAL A 87 9.21 5.13 -8.82
C VAL A 87 9.07 3.64 -9.13
N GLY A 88 8.24 3.32 -10.11
CA GLY A 88 7.91 1.95 -10.51
C GLY A 88 6.65 1.40 -9.87
N ASP A 89 6.11 2.03 -8.82
CA ASP A 89 4.84 1.59 -8.23
C ASP A 89 3.68 1.73 -9.22
N VAL A 90 2.80 0.73 -9.20
CA VAL A 90 1.66 0.60 -10.09
C VAL A 90 0.35 0.94 -9.40
N GLY A 91 -0.60 1.45 -10.18
CA GLY A 91 -1.87 1.93 -9.68
C GLY A 91 -2.89 2.17 -10.78
N LEU A 92 -4.07 2.62 -10.38
CA LEU A 92 -5.13 3.05 -11.27
C LEU A 92 -5.05 4.57 -11.44
N ILE A 93 -4.98 5.02 -12.69
CA ILE A 93 -5.18 6.42 -13.07
C ILE A 93 -6.66 6.60 -13.33
N VAL A 94 -7.31 7.53 -12.65
CA VAL A 94 -8.71 7.91 -12.89
C VAL A 94 -8.75 9.31 -13.47
N PHE A 95 -9.47 9.49 -14.57
CA PHE A 95 -9.62 10.76 -15.25
C PHE A 95 -10.91 11.45 -14.80
N SER A 96 -10.81 12.73 -14.48
CA SER A 96 -11.92 13.56 -14.02
C SER A 96 -12.79 14.03 -15.18
N GLU A 97 -14.07 14.23 -14.88
CA GLU A 97 -15.04 14.74 -15.86
C GLU A 97 -14.76 16.19 -16.28
N ALA A 98 -14.12 16.99 -15.43
CA ALA A 98 -13.81 18.39 -15.68
C ALA A 98 -12.36 18.70 -15.26
N SER A 99 -11.84 19.82 -15.75
CA SER A 99 -10.49 20.28 -15.44
C SER A 99 -10.23 20.41 -13.93
N LEU A 100 -9.11 19.82 -13.47
CA LEU A 100 -8.65 19.87 -12.08
C LEU A 100 -7.68 21.02 -11.81
N ASP A 101 -7.17 21.70 -12.83
CA ASP A 101 -6.04 22.65 -12.73
C ASP A 101 -6.24 23.72 -11.64
N LYS A 102 -7.37 24.42 -11.66
CA LYS A 102 -7.69 25.44 -10.65
C LYS A 102 -7.87 24.84 -9.26
N TRP A 103 -8.50 23.66 -9.18
CA TRP A 103 -8.79 23.01 -7.91
C TRP A 103 -7.53 22.51 -7.22
N LEU A 104 -6.56 21.97 -7.98
CA LEU A 104 -5.28 21.51 -7.45
C LEU A 104 -4.44 22.64 -6.83
N VAL A 105 -4.67 23.89 -7.24
CA VAL A 105 -3.97 25.07 -6.70
C VAL A 105 -4.75 25.72 -5.56
N SER A 106 -6.05 25.95 -5.75
CA SER A 106 -6.86 26.76 -4.84
C SER A 106 -7.61 25.95 -3.77
N GLY A 107 -7.89 24.67 -4.04
CA GLY A 107 -8.82 23.87 -3.25
C GLY A 107 -10.24 24.45 -3.24
N GLY A 108 -11.10 23.90 -2.38
CA GLY A 108 -12.47 24.41 -2.18
C GLY A 108 -13.36 24.27 -3.41
N THR A 109 -14.28 25.23 -3.59
CA THR A 109 -15.16 25.32 -4.76
C THR A 109 -14.54 26.27 -5.78
N VAL A 110 -14.34 25.80 -7.01
CA VAL A 110 -13.76 26.58 -8.11
C VAL A 110 -14.55 26.33 -9.39
N ASP A 111 -14.57 27.32 -10.28
CA ASP A 111 -15.01 27.12 -11.66
C ASP A 111 -13.96 26.30 -12.42
N PRO A 112 -14.34 25.46 -13.40
CA PRO A 112 -13.40 24.79 -14.28
C PRO A 112 -12.43 25.79 -14.95
N ALA A 113 -11.21 25.34 -15.25
CA ALA A 113 -10.26 26.18 -15.97
C ALA A 113 -10.64 26.35 -17.45
N ASP A 114 -11.21 25.29 -18.02
CA ASP A 114 -11.65 25.18 -19.41
C ASP A 114 -12.80 24.16 -19.53
N ASP A 115 -13.30 23.97 -20.76
CA ASP A 115 -14.42 23.06 -21.09
C ASP A 115 -13.95 21.61 -21.39
N ARG A 116 -12.67 21.27 -21.15
CA ARG A 116 -12.18 19.92 -21.40
C ARG A 116 -12.84 18.95 -20.43
N ARG A 117 -13.18 17.78 -20.95
CA ARG A 117 -13.75 16.69 -20.16
C ARG A 117 -13.03 15.40 -20.43
N HIS A 118 -12.82 14.59 -19.39
CA HIS A 118 -12.19 13.28 -19.52
C HIS A 118 -10.81 13.35 -20.20
N ASP A 119 -10.08 14.44 -19.93
CA ASP A 119 -8.77 14.67 -20.52
C ASP A 119 -7.69 13.85 -19.78
N LEU A 120 -6.65 13.45 -20.51
CA LEU A 120 -5.52 12.71 -19.95
C LEU A 120 -4.78 13.49 -18.85
N THR A 121 -4.78 14.82 -18.88
CA THR A 121 -4.07 15.65 -17.88
C THR A 121 -4.81 15.75 -16.56
N ASP A 122 -6.14 15.60 -16.58
CA ASP A 122 -7.00 15.77 -15.41
C ASP A 122 -7.17 14.43 -14.69
N ALA A 123 -6.08 13.95 -14.10
CA ALA A 123 -6.00 12.63 -13.52
C ALA A 123 -5.79 12.63 -12.01
N VAL A 124 -6.15 11.52 -11.37
CA VAL A 124 -5.82 11.16 -9.99
C VAL A 124 -5.21 9.77 -9.98
N PHE A 125 -4.12 9.57 -9.24
CA PHE A 125 -3.47 8.27 -9.13
C PHE A 125 -3.84 7.56 -7.81
N LEU A 126 -4.39 6.36 -7.95
CA LEU A 126 -4.73 5.45 -6.86
C LEU A 126 -3.72 4.29 -6.81
N PRO A 127 -2.79 4.27 -5.85
CA PRO A 127 -1.77 3.22 -5.78
C PRO A 127 -2.38 1.85 -5.45
N GLY A 128 -1.80 0.78 -6.00
CA GLY A 128 -2.07 -0.60 -5.57
C GLY A 128 -2.78 -1.51 -6.57
N LEU A 129 -3.17 -1.03 -7.76
CA LEU A 129 -3.67 -1.89 -8.84
C LEU A 129 -2.54 -2.74 -9.41
N ARG A 130 -2.69 -4.07 -9.40
CA ARG A 130 -1.69 -5.03 -9.88
C ARG A 130 -2.20 -5.84 -11.07
N ASP A 131 -1.29 -6.24 -11.95
CA ASP A 131 -1.57 -7.20 -13.01
C ASP A 131 -1.51 -8.65 -12.49
N PHE A 132 -2.07 -9.59 -13.25
CA PHE A 132 -2.10 -11.00 -12.84
C PHE A 132 -0.72 -11.70 -12.90
N GLY A 133 0.24 -11.16 -13.64
CA GLY A 133 1.62 -11.66 -13.67
C GLY A 133 2.41 -11.30 -12.41
N HIS A 134 2.02 -10.23 -11.71
CA HIS A 134 2.61 -9.78 -10.44
C HIS A 134 1.55 -9.70 -9.32
N ALA A 135 0.74 -10.75 -9.19
CA ALA A 135 -0.27 -10.86 -8.15
C ALA A 135 0.33 -10.72 -6.74
N LEU A 136 -0.49 -10.24 -5.80
CA LEU A 136 -0.12 -10.13 -4.39
C LEU A 136 -0.09 -11.52 -3.71
N ALA A 137 1.01 -12.24 -3.86
CA ALA A 137 1.17 -13.60 -3.33
C ALA A 137 1.11 -13.69 -1.80
N SER A 138 1.44 -12.58 -1.10
CA SER A 138 1.42 -12.48 0.36
C SER A 138 0.01 -12.34 0.96
N ALA A 139 -1.03 -12.11 0.14
CA ALA A 139 -2.39 -11.87 0.62
C ALA A 139 -3.04 -13.16 1.18
N PRO A 140 -3.34 -13.23 2.48
CA PRO A 140 -4.01 -14.39 3.06
C PRO A 140 -5.52 -14.38 2.78
N THR A 141 -6.15 -15.55 2.86
CA THR A 141 -7.60 -15.72 2.61
C THR A 141 -8.44 -15.74 3.90
N ASP A 142 -7.81 -15.73 5.07
CA ASP A 142 -8.45 -15.95 6.37
C ASP A 142 -8.36 -14.75 7.33
N ARG A 143 -7.68 -13.68 6.93
CA ARG A 143 -7.43 -12.49 7.77
C ARG A 143 -7.12 -11.25 6.93
N ALA A 144 -7.33 -10.08 7.50
CA ALA A 144 -6.83 -8.83 6.93
C ALA A 144 -5.36 -8.60 7.33
N THR A 145 -4.58 -8.02 6.42
CA THR A 145 -3.16 -7.71 6.66
C THR A 145 -2.82 -6.27 6.31
N PHE A 146 -2.02 -5.63 7.16
CA PHE A 146 -1.52 -4.27 6.95
C PHE A 146 -0.02 -4.23 7.23
N GLY A 147 0.80 -3.96 6.22
CA GLY A 147 2.25 -3.87 6.37
C GLY A 147 2.99 -4.11 5.07
N LYS A 148 4.30 -4.39 5.18
CA LYS A 148 5.16 -4.62 4.02
C LYS A 148 5.00 -6.06 3.52
N ASP A 149 4.95 -6.25 2.21
CA ASP A 149 5.06 -7.58 1.60
C ASP A 149 6.33 -8.28 2.08
N ASP A 150 6.19 -9.53 2.53
CA ASP A 150 7.25 -10.37 3.10
C ASP A 150 8.04 -9.72 4.27
N GLY A 151 7.42 -8.74 4.94
CA GLY A 151 8.00 -8.01 6.06
C GLY A 151 7.10 -8.01 7.28
N LEU A 152 7.27 -6.99 8.12
CA LEU A 152 6.44 -6.78 9.29
C LEU A 152 5.03 -6.33 8.89
N GLN A 153 4.04 -6.99 9.49
CA GLN A 153 2.62 -6.82 9.22
C GLN A 153 1.78 -6.93 10.50
N ILE A 154 0.64 -6.24 10.48
CA ILE A 154 -0.47 -6.43 11.41
C ILE A 154 -1.45 -7.37 10.75
N HIS A 155 -1.86 -8.42 11.45
CA HIS A 155 -2.83 -9.41 11.01
C HIS A 155 -4.08 -9.34 11.89
N VAL A 156 -5.25 -9.18 11.28
CA VAL A 156 -6.54 -9.08 11.97
C VAL A 156 -7.47 -10.19 11.46
N ASP A 157 -7.82 -11.13 12.34
CA ASP A 157 -8.85 -12.14 12.07
C ASP A 157 -10.10 -11.92 12.94
N GLY A 158 -11.12 -12.77 12.81
CA GLY A 158 -12.38 -12.64 13.55
C GLY A 158 -12.28 -12.81 15.07
N SER A 159 -11.10 -13.10 15.62
CA SER A 159 -10.89 -13.36 17.05
C SER A 159 -9.68 -12.65 17.64
N LYS A 160 -8.66 -12.32 16.84
CA LYS A 160 -7.34 -11.87 17.33
C LYS A 160 -6.68 -10.88 16.37
N ILE A 161 -5.89 -9.98 16.98
CA ILE A 161 -4.88 -9.17 16.29
C ILE A 161 -3.52 -9.79 16.59
N ARG A 162 -2.68 -9.98 15.58
CA ARG A 162 -1.30 -10.47 15.70
C ARG A 162 -0.35 -9.54 14.96
N ILE A 163 0.89 -9.45 15.43
CA ILE A 163 1.94 -8.63 14.79
C ILE A 163 3.12 -9.55 14.52
N GLY A 164 3.66 -9.49 13.30
CA GLY A 164 4.73 -10.38 12.86
C GLY A 164 4.89 -10.38 11.35
N THR A 165 5.49 -11.43 10.81
CA THR A 165 5.53 -11.65 9.35
C THR A 165 4.37 -12.53 8.90
N THR A 166 4.31 -12.89 7.63
CA THR A 166 3.36 -13.87 7.09
C THR A 166 3.54 -15.30 7.64
N THR A 167 4.67 -15.60 8.30
CA THR A 167 4.96 -16.92 8.87
C THR A 167 4.30 -17.10 10.24
N ALA A 168 3.46 -18.13 10.39
CA ALA A 168 2.66 -18.37 11.59
C ALA A 168 3.46 -18.43 12.91
N VAL A 169 4.70 -18.94 12.87
CA VAL A 169 5.60 -19.03 14.04
C VAL A 169 6.11 -17.65 14.48
N GLN A 170 6.12 -16.68 13.58
CA GLN A 170 6.59 -15.31 13.82
C GLN A 170 5.44 -14.35 14.19
N LEU A 171 4.20 -14.85 14.32
CA LEU A 171 3.04 -14.07 14.72
C LEU A 171 2.90 -14.04 16.24
N GLU A 172 3.26 -12.92 16.86
CA GLU A 172 2.99 -12.72 18.28
C GLU A 172 1.53 -12.31 18.49
N LYS A 173 0.85 -12.95 19.43
CA LYS A 173 -0.51 -12.57 19.87
C LYS A 173 -0.52 -11.27 20.68
N HIS A 174 0.62 -10.92 21.26
CA HIS A 174 0.86 -9.70 22.02
C HIS A 174 2.34 -9.35 21.89
N PRO A 175 2.71 -8.08 21.59
CA PRO A 175 4.11 -7.68 21.58
C PRO A 175 4.80 -8.10 22.89
N ASN A 176 5.83 -8.94 22.80
CA ASN A 176 6.58 -9.52 23.93
C ASN A 176 5.78 -10.46 24.84
N GLY A 177 4.57 -10.87 24.49
CA GLY A 177 3.78 -11.77 25.33
C GLY A 177 4.47 -13.11 25.56
N GLU A 178 5.03 -13.70 24.50
CA GLU A 178 5.76 -14.97 24.58
C GLU A 178 7.15 -14.80 25.21
N THR A 179 7.86 -13.70 24.91
CA THR A 179 9.15 -13.38 25.53
C THR A 179 9.02 -13.16 27.04
N LEU A 180 8.03 -12.36 27.46
CA LEU A 180 7.70 -12.15 28.87
C LEU A 180 7.27 -13.45 29.55
N LYS A 181 6.43 -14.25 28.89
CA LYS A 181 6.02 -15.56 29.40
C LYS A 181 7.24 -16.45 29.62
N SER A 182 8.17 -16.51 28.67
CA SER A 182 9.41 -17.30 28.77
C SER A 182 10.31 -16.85 29.93
N ILE A 183 10.47 -15.53 30.11
CA ILE A 183 11.21 -14.97 31.24
C ILE A 183 10.52 -15.34 32.57
N LEU A 184 9.20 -15.19 32.65
CA LEU A 184 8.43 -15.53 33.85
C LEU A 184 8.49 -17.04 34.15
N ASP A 185 8.35 -17.90 33.15
CA ASP A 185 8.46 -19.35 33.30
C ASP A 185 9.86 -19.74 33.82
N THR A 186 10.91 -19.08 33.32
CA THR A 186 12.29 -19.27 33.78
C THR A 186 12.47 -18.82 35.24
N LEU A 187 11.91 -17.67 35.62
CA LEU A 187 11.94 -17.17 36.98
C LEU A 187 11.19 -18.10 37.94
N ILE A 188 9.99 -18.55 37.55
CA ILE A 188 9.16 -19.49 38.32
C ILE A 188 9.90 -20.81 38.52
N ALA A 189 10.49 -21.36 37.46
CA ALA A 189 11.28 -22.59 37.53
C ALA A 189 12.45 -22.46 38.51
N TRP A 190 13.19 -21.36 38.45
CA TRP A 190 14.26 -21.08 39.41
C TRP A 190 13.73 -20.96 40.84
N ALA A 191 12.70 -20.14 41.06
CA ALA A 191 12.15 -19.87 42.38
C ALA A 191 11.64 -21.16 43.05
N ASN A 192 11.01 -22.05 42.28
CA ASN A 192 10.53 -23.34 42.78
C ASN A 192 11.66 -24.30 43.22
N THR A 193 12.87 -24.13 42.70
CA THR A 193 14.05 -24.94 43.05
C THR A 193 15.04 -24.19 43.94
N HIS A 194 14.71 -22.96 44.34
CA HIS A 194 15.59 -22.09 45.09
C HIS A 194 15.75 -22.56 46.54
N THR A 195 16.99 -22.62 47.02
CA THR A 195 17.30 -23.05 48.39
C THR A 195 18.34 -22.14 49.03
N HIS A 196 18.21 -21.89 50.35
CA HIS A 196 19.25 -21.29 51.18
C HIS A 196 20.00 -22.41 51.93
N PRO A 197 21.24 -22.75 51.54
CA PRO A 197 22.00 -23.74 52.28
C PRO A 197 22.40 -23.19 53.65
N THR A 198 22.30 -24.03 54.68
CA THR A 198 22.82 -23.71 56.03
C THR A 198 23.85 -24.76 56.46
N PRO A 199 25.09 -24.73 55.93
CA PRO A 199 26.13 -25.60 56.43
C PRO A 199 26.55 -25.10 57.82
N ALA A 200 26.32 -25.91 58.85
CA ALA A 200 26.84 -25.68 60.20
C ALA A 200 26.49 -24.33 60.88
N GLY A 201 25.25 -23.85 60.73
CA GLY A 201 24.71 -22.75 61.55
C GLY A 201 24.98 -21.33 61.06
N ALA A 202 25.68 -21.15 59.93
CA ALA A 202 25.73 -19.88 59.21
C ALA A 202 24.99 -20.02 57.87
N SER A 203 24.09 -19.09 57.55
CA SER A 203 23.43 -19.05 56.23
C SER A 203 24.45 -18.69 55.16
N SER A 204 24.59 -19.51 54.11
CA SER A 204 25.35 -19.12 52.91
C SER A 204 24.49 -18.26 51.97
N ALA A 205 25.14 -17.54 51.06
CA ALA A 205 24.45 -16.75 50.05
C ALA A 205 23.48 -17.62 49.20
N PRO A 206 22.31 -17.09 48.82
CA PRO A 206 21.37 -17.78 47.93
C PRO A 206 22.02 -18.16 46.58
N THR A 207 21.46 -19.17 45.91
CA THR A 207 21.77 -19.41 44.49
C THR A 207 21.45 -18.15 43.68
N ALA A 208 22.30 -17.78 42.73
CA ALA A 208 22.08 -16.60 41.90
C ALA A 208 20.81 -16.77 41.04
N PRO A 209 20.04 -15.70 40.78
CA PRO A 209 18.94 -15.74 39.82
C PRO A 209 19.43 -16.20 38.45
N PRO A 210 18.57 -16.80 37.62
CA PRO A 210 18.95 -17.38 36.33
C PRO A 210 19.16 -16.32 35.25
N PHE A 211 19.09 -15.03 35.62
CA PHE A 211 19.24 -13.90 34.72
C PHE A 211 20.59 -13.20 35.00
N PRO A 212 21.30 -12.73 33.96
CA PRO A 212 22.52 -11.95 34.15
C PRO A 212 22.22 -10.70 34.99
N LEU A 213 23.20 -10.27 35.78
CA LEU A 213 23.21 -8.94 36.42
C LEU A 213 23.44 -7.88 35.34
N ASP A 214 22.50 -7.76 34.41
CA ASP A 214 22.51 -6.73 33.38
C ASP A 214 22.04 -5.41 34.00
N PRO A 215 22.76 -4.28 33.81
CA PRO A 215 22.26 -2.95 34.19
C PRO A 215 20.93 -2.57 33.52
N PHE A 216 20.48 -3.29 32.48
CA PHE A 216 19.22 -3.06 31.78
C PHE A 216 18.37 -4.35 31.66
N PRO A 217 17.75 -4.84 32.75
CA PRO A 217 16.96 -6.08 32.78
C PRO A 217 15.71 -6.06 31.87
N THR A 218 15.39 -4.90 31.29
CA THR A 218 14.23 -4.68 30.42
C THR A 218 14.56 -4.69 28.93
N SER A 219 15.82 -4.83 28.53
CA SER A 219 16.24 -4.78 27.12
C SER A 219 15.60 -5.87 26.24
N GLY A 220 15.21 -7.01 26.83
CA GLY A 220 14.44 -8.07 26.17
C GLY A 220 12.91 -8.00 26.36
N LEU A 221 12.42 -7.03 27.14
CA LEU A 221 10.99 -6.81 27.42
C LEU A 221 10.38 -5.70 26.56
N LEU A 222 11.19 -4.96 25.81
CA LEU A 222 10.74 -3.95 24.85
C LEU A 222 10.51 -4.61 23.48
N SER A 223 9.39 -4.27 22.83
CA SER A 223 9.05 -4.90 21.56
C SER A 223 9.95 -4.33 20.49
N GLN A 224 10.73 -5.20 19.83
CA GLN A 224 11.54 -4.79 18.67
C GLN A 224 10.67 -4.46 17.45
N SER A 225 9.39 -4.87 17.46
CA SER A 225 8.46 -4.70 16.36
C SER A 225 7.40 -3.62 16.62
N VAL A 226 7.17 -3.24 17.88
CA VAL A 226 6.22 -2.19 18.27
C VAL A 226 6.95 -1.13 19.08
N GLU A 227 7.37 -0.07 18.40
CA GLU A 227 7.94 1.11 19.04
C GLU A 227 6.82 2.09 19.41
N VAL A 228 6.61 2.33 20.70
CA VAL A 228 5.71 3.39 21.18
C VAL A 228 6.54 4.63 21.48
N LYS A 229 6.77 5.45 20.45
CA LYS A 229 7.28 6.82 20.63
C LYS A 229 6.10 7.77 20.77
N LYS A 230 6.19 8.68 21.75
CA LYS A 230 5.19 9.72 22.01
C LYS A 230 5.36 10.87 21.02
#